data_AF-A0A8H3HKF1-F1
#
_entry.id   AF-A0A8H3HKF1-F1
#
_cell.length_a   1.000
_cell.length_b   1.000
_cell.length_c   1.000
_cell.angle_alpha   90.00
_cell.angle_beta   90.00
_cell.angle_gamma   90.00
#
_symmetry.space_group_name_H-M   'P 1'
#
loop_
_entity.id
_entity.type
_entity.pdbx_description
1 polymer ?
#
loop_
_entity_poly.entity_id
_entity_poly.type
_entity_poly.pdbx_seq_one_letter_code
_entity_poly.pdbx_strand_id
1 'polypeptide(L)'
;MNPAVLPFLLTLIAFIFTMLCTFTTPFNWNLYYLRSDIAGGLRLGGWGWCIEGGYCTSKALGYEWNPQVIVWLTKMMVWYPIADFFIFFSLLSLLPTIISKNARIYPSPIFSLLSVVAAFFSLLAFIFMISLFAVARNRFHRDGYESEFGPMPWISLVATILLIIVALMGGCGRMFRGNKSPYVTYPGGAGARTPEHY
;
A
#
# COMPACT_ATOMS: atom_id res chain seq x y z
N MET A 1 19.14 -10.76 -15.95
CA MET A 1 17.78 -10.50 -15.44
C MET A 1 17.29 -9.17 -16.00
N ASN A 2 16.06 -9.09 -16.50
CA ASN A 2 15.49 -7.81 -16.89
C ASN A 2 15.43 -6.90 -15.64
N PRO A 3 15.97 -5.66 -15.70
CA PRO A 3 15.96 -4.75 -14.55
C PRO A 3 14.54 -4.38 -14.08
N ALA A 4 13.53 -4.70 -14.89
CA ALA A 4 12.11 -4.55 -14.60
C ALA A 4 11.52 -5.59 -13.64
N VAL A 5 12.19 -6.74 -13.47
CA VAL A 5 11.65 -7.85 -12.66
C VAL A 5 11.68 -7.50 -11.17
N LEU A 6 12.73 -6.81 -10.71
CA LEU A 6 12.86 -6.41 -9.32
C LEU A 6 11.71 -5.48 -8.85
N PRO A 7 11.45 -4.32 -9.49
CA PRO A 7 10.34 -3.45 -9.07
C PRO A 7 8.99 -4.13 -9.20
N PHE A 8 8.80 -5.04 -10.17
CA PHE A 8 7.58 -5.81 -10.31
C PHE A 8 7.34 -6.81 -9.17
N LEU A 9 8.36 -7.54 -8.74
CA LEU A 9 8.24 -8.46 -7.61
C LEU A 9 7.97 -7.70 -6.31
N LEU A 10 8.63 -6.56 -6.10
CA LEU A 10 8.41 -5.72 -4.93
C LEU A 10 6.99 -5.14 -4.90
N THR A 11 6.47 -4.66 -6.03
CA THR A 11 5.08 -4.19 -6.10
C THR A 11 4.08 -5.31 -5.92
N LEU A 12 4.36 -6.51 -6.43
CA LEU A 12 3.47 -7.67 -6.28
C LEU A 12 3.39 -8.12 -4.82
N ILE A 13 4.52 -8.20 -4.12
CA ILE A 13 4.56 -8.55 -2.70
C ILE A 13 3.83 -7.48 -1.88
N ALA A 14 4.09 -6.20 -2.15
CA ALA A 14 3.42 -5.11 -1.48
C ALA A 14 1.90 -5.12 -1.72
N PHE A 15 1.45 -5.41 -2.94
CA PHE A 15 0.04 -5.57 -3.28
C PHE A 15 -0.63 -6.65 -2.44
N ILE A 16 -0.01 -7.84 -2.34
CA ILE A 16 -0.55 -8.94 -1.55
C ILE A 16 -0.68 -8.53 -0.06
N PHE A 17 0.33 -7.86 0.50
CA PHE A 17 0.30 -7.42 1.89
C PHE A 17 -0.75 -6.33 2.16
N THR A 18 -0.92 -5.37 1.26
CA THR A 18 -1.96 -4.33 1.34
C THR A 18 -3.36 -4.94 1.17
N MET A 19 -3.52 -5.94 0.29
CA MET A 19 -4.75 -6.73 0.17
C MET A 19 -5.08 -7.47 1.46
N LEU A 20 -4.10 -8.09 2.12
CA LEU A 20 -4.31 -8.75 3.42
C LEU A 20 -4.74 -7.76 4.50
N CYS A 21 -4.20 -6.53 4.50
CA CYS A 21 -4.64 -5.46 5.40
C CYS A 21 -6.08 -5.01 5.09
N THR A 22 -6.49 -5.06 3.83
CA THR A 22 -7.87 -4.79 3.43
C THR A 22 -8.78 -5.92 3.92
N PHE A 23 -8.45 -7.19 3.72
CA PHE A 23 -9.30 -8.32 4.10
C PHE A 23 -9.00 -8.89 5.49
N THR A 24 -9.14 -8.06 6.53
CA THR A 24 -8.96 -8.44 7.94
C THR A 24 -10.26 -8.90 8.60
N THR A 25 -10.27 -9.16 9.93
CA THR A 25 -11.49 -9.53 10.66
C THR A 25 -12.67 -8.58 10.34
N PRO A 26 -13.88 -9.12 10.09
CA PRO A 26 -14.32 -10.50 10.40
C PRO A 26 -14.14 -11.53 9.25
N PHE A 27 -13.44 -11.21 8.15
CA PHE A 27 -13.26 -12.16 7.05
C PHE A 27 -12.37 -13.35 7.44
N ASN A 28 -11.28 -13.09 8.17
CA ASN A 28 -10.36 -14.11 8.65
C ASN A 28 -10.00 -13.84 10.11
N TRP A 29 -10.26 -14.81 10.98
CA TRP A 29 -10.05 -14.72 12.43
C TRP A 29 -8.58 -14.63 12.86
N ASN A 30 -7.64 -15.05 12.00
CA ASN A 30 -6.19 -14.95 12.25
C ASN A 30 -5.61 -13.57 11.87
N LEU A 31 -6.34 -12.79 11.08
CA LEU A 31 -5.89 -11.50 10.56
C LEU A 31 -6.51 -10.36 11.38
N TYR A 32 -5.92 -10.09 12.55
CA TYR A 32 -6.35 -9.04 13.47
C TYR A 32 -5.25 -8.01 13.73
N TYR A 33 -5.67 -6.79 14.07
CA TYR A 33 -4.77 -5.68 14.39
C TYR A 33 -4.45 -5.58 15.88
N LEU A 34 -5.45 -5.83 16.72
CA LEU A 34 -5.32 -5.80 18.16
C LEU A 34 -6.13 -6.95 18.75
N ARG A 35 -5.54 -7.65 19.72
CA ARG A 35 -6.22 -8.62 20.58
C ARG A 35 -6.36 -8.02 21.97
N SER A 36 -7.51 -8.24 22.60
CA SER A 36 -7.73 -7.95 24.01
C SER A 36 -8.39 -9.15 24.68
N ASP A 37 -8.12 -9.37 25.94
CA ASP A 37 -8.74 -10.41 26.78
C ASP A 37 -10.21 -10.13 27.15
N ILE A 38 -10.74 -8.94 26.84
CA ILE A 38 -12.13 -8.58 27.11
C ILE A 38 -13.11 -9.58 26.47
N ALA A 39 -14.17 -9.92 27.23
CA ALA A 39 -15.23 -10.85 26.81
C ALA A 39 -14.73 -12.23 26.35
N GLY A 40 -13.59 -12.71 26.87
CA GLY A 40 -13.04 -14.03 26.56
C GLY A 40 -12.17 -14.06 25.30
N GLY A 41 -11.69 -12.92 24.81
CA GLY A 41 -10.77 -12.83 23.67
C GLY A 41 -11.34 -12.08 22.49
N LEU A 42 -11.32 -10.75 22.56
CA LEU A 42 -11.72 -9.83 21.50
C LEU A 42 -10.58 -9.64 20.49
N ARG A 43 -10.89 -9.75 19.20
CA ARG A 43 -9.99 -9.45 18.09
C ARG A 43 -10.58 -8.34 17.25
N LEU A 44 -9.85 -7.23 17.15
CA LEU A 44 -10.25 -6.06 16.38
C LEU A 44 -9.61 -6.07 14.99
N GLY A 45 -10.43 -5.85 13.97
CA GLY A 45 -10.05 -5.78 12.56
C GLY A 45 -10.35 -4.44 11.91
N GLY A 46 -10.21 -4.40 10.59
CA GLY A 46 -10.54 -3.21 9.82
C GLY A 46 -12.03 -3.00 9.57
N TRP A 47 -12.79 -4.09 9.47
CA TRP A 47 -14.21 -4.07 9.08
C TRP A 47 -15.16 -4.52 10.19
N GLY A 48 -14.59 -4.84 11.35
CA GLY A 48 -15.35 -5.34 12.49
C GLY A 48 -14.45 -5.96 13.54
N TRP A 49 -15.09 -6.63 14.48
CA TRP A 49 -14.47 -7.36 15.56
C TRP A 49 -15.11 -8.74 15.69
N CYS A 50 -14.35 -9.67 16.26
CA CYS A 50 -14.77 -11.03 16.57
C CYS A 50 -14.33 -11.40 17.98
N ILE A 51 -15.14 -12.21 18.67
CA ILE A 51 -14.82 -12.78 19.98
C ILE A 51 -14.54 -14.28 19.79
N GLU A 52 -13.62 -14.86 20.56
CA GLU A 52 -13.26 -16.28 20.50
C GLU A 52 -14.45 -17.24 20.78
N GLY A 53 -15.58 -16.73 21.30
CA GLY A 53 -16.86 -17.45 21.42
C GLY A 53 -17.69 -17.58 20.13
N GLY A 54 -17.14 -17.23 18.97
CA GLY A 54 -17.80 -17.40 17.66
C GLY A 54 -18.73 -16.27 17.24
N TYR A 55 -18.86 -15.23 18.06
CA TYR A 55 -19.64 -14.03 17.74
C TYR A 55 -18.76 -13.01 17.02
N CYS A 56 -19.13 -12.69 15.77
CA CYS A 56 -18.52 -11.64 14.96
C CYS A 56 -19.57 -10.59 14.59
N THR A 57 -19.16 -9.34 14.57
CA THR A 57 -20.02 -8.26 14.06
C THR A 57 -20.23 -8.37 12.56
N SER A 58 -21.31 -7.76 12.05
CA SER A 58 -21.53 -7.63 10.61
C SER A 58 -20.44 -6.77 9.98
N LYS A 59 -20.06 -7.10 8.74
CA LYS A 59 -19.03 -6.39 7.97
C LYS A 59 -19.50 -4.96 7.70
N ALA A 60 -18.99 -4.00 8.44
CA ALA A 60 -19.39 -2.60 8.32
C ALA A 60 -18.19 -1.66 8.49
N LEU A 61 -18.11 -0.65 7.62
CA LEU A 61 -17.21 0.48 7.82
C LEU A 61 -17.72 1.34 8.97
N GLY A 62 -16.82 1.73 9.87
CA GLY A 62 -17.24 2.57 11.00
C GLY A 62 -17.91 1.78 12.12
N TYR A 63 -17.50 0.53 12.39
CA TYR A 63 -18.06 -0.21 13.50
C TYR A 63 -17.77 0.47 14.85
N GLU A 64 -18.68 0.28 15.79
CA GLU A 64 -18.62 0.84 17.13
C GLU A 64 -18.16 -0.22 18.14
N TRP A 65 -17.23 0.17 18.99
CA TRP A 65 -16.88 -0.54 20.22
C TRP A 65 -16.58 0.51 21.29
N ASN A 66 -17.64 1.03 21.89
CA ASN A 66 -17.56 2.15 22.83
C ASN A 66 -17.14 1.67 24.23
N PRO A 67 -16.25 2.39 24.94
CA PRO A 67 -15.58 3.64 24.55
C PRO A 67 -14.20 3.46 23.87
N GLN A 68 -13.75 2.24 23.58
CA GLN A 68 -12.34 2.00 23.22
C GLN A 68 -12.00 2.32 21.74
N VAL A 69 -12.96 2.18 20.82
CA VAL A 69 -12.73 2.37 19.37
C VAL A 69 -13.43 3.64 18.86
N ILE A 70 -12.71 4.44 18.07
CA ILE A 70 -13.22 5.69 17.49
C ILE A 70 -13.77 5.43 16.09
N VAL A 71 -15.09 5.63 15.92
CA VAL A 71 -15.83 5.39 14.66
C VAL A 71 -15.27 6.14 13.46
N TRP A 72 -14.86 7.39 13.66
CA TRP A 72 -14.33 8.20 12.56
C TRP A 72 -13.00 7.67 12.02
N LEU A 73 -12.19 7.06 12.90
CA LEU A 73 -10.88 6.53 12.53
C LEU A 73 -11.01 5.16 11.84
N THR A 74 -12.00 4.34 12.20
CA THR A 74 -12.30 3.10 11.47
C THR A 74 -12.81 3.40 10.04
N LYS A 75 -13.53 4.51 9.82
CA LYS A 75 -13.88 4.95 8.46
C LYS A 75 -12.67 5.29 7.59
N MET A 76 -11.56 5.75 8.19
CA MET A 76 -10.32 6.02 7.45
C MET A 76 -9.62 4.75 6.94
N MET A 77 -10.03 3.56 7.38
CA MET A 77 -9.47 2.32 6.84
C MET A 77 -9.82 2.07 5.37
N VAL A 78 -10.75 2.86 4.80
CA VAL A 78 -11.03 2.89 3.35
C VAL A 78 -9.81 3.31 2.51
N TRP A 79 -8.78 3.91 3.10
CA TRP A 79 -7.55 4.25 2.39
C TRP A 79 -6.76 3.01 1.92
N TYR A 80 -6.89 1.86 2.60
CA TYR A 80 -6.25 0.61 2.16
C TYR A 80 -6.74 0.11 0.81
N PRO A 81 -8.06 -0.10 0.57
CA PRO A 81 -8.54 -0.52 -0.73
C PRO A 81 -8.27 0.54 -1.82
N ILE A 82 -8.33 1.83 -1.48
CA ILE A 82 -7.96 2.90 -2.44
C ILE A 82 -6.50 2.76 -2.87
N ALA A 83 -5.58 2.57 -1.94
CA ALA A 83 -4.17 2.33 -2.25
C ALA A 83 -4.00 1.07 -3.11
N ASP A 84 -4.73 0.01 -2.79
CA ASP A 84 -4.68 -1.26 -3.51
C ASP A 84 -5.06 -1.14 -4.99
N PHE A 85 -6.11 -0.36 -5.30
CA PHE A 85 -6.45 -0.04 -6.69
C PHE A 85 -5.29 0.62 -7.44
N PHE A 86 -4.61 1.61 -6.84
CA PHE A 86 -3.46 2.27 -7.48
C PHE A 86 -2.27 1.32 -7.66
N ILE A 87 -2.01 0.44 -6.68
CA ILE A 87 -0.94 -0.56 -6.78
C ILE A 87 -1.25 -1.55 -7.91
N PHE A 88 -2.51 -1.97 -8.06
CA PHE A 88 -2.94 -2.84 -9.15
C PHE A 88 -2.72 -2.20 -10.53
N PHE A 89 -3.11 -0.93 -10.71
CA PHE A 89 -2.84 -0.21 -11.95
C PHE A 89 -1.34 -0.03 -12.22
N SER A 90 -0.55 0.20 -11.17
CA SER A 90 0.90 0.25 -11.25
C SER A 90 1.49 -1.09 -11.74
N LEU A 91 1.01 -2.22 -11.21
CA LEU A 91 1.38 -3.57 -11.66
C LEU A 91 1.00 -3.81 -13.12
N LEU A 92 -0.22 -3.44 -13.52
CA LEU A 92 -0.69 -3.60 -14.90
C LEU A 92 0.16 -2.78 -15.88
N SER A 93 0.66 -1.61 -15.47
CA SER A 93 1.56 -0.80 -16.28
C SER A 93 2.95 -1.41 -16.48
N LEU A 94 3.40 -2.30 -15.59
CA LEU A 94 4.67 -3.01 -15.68
C LEU A 94 4.60 -4.33 -16.47
N LEU A 95 3.39 -4.89 -16.61
CA LEU A 95 3.17 -6.21 -17.21
C LEU A 95 3.60 -6.29 -18.69
N PRO A 96 3.28 -5.33 -19.58
CA PRO A 96 3.73 -5.35 -20.98
C PRO A 96 5.25 -5.27 -21.11
N THR A 97 5.90 -4.59 -20.16
CA THR A 97 7.34 -4.31 -20.14
C THR A 97 8.18 -5.55 -19.79
N ILE A 98 7.58 -6.53 -19.11
CA ILE A 98 8.22 -7.82 -18.79
C ILE A 98 8.07 -8.82 -19.94
N ILE A 99 6.90 -8.82 -20.60
CA ILE A 99 6.58 -9.75 -21.69
C ILE A 99 7.30 -9.34 -22.98
N SER A 100 7.43 -8.04 -23.24
CA SER A 100 8.15 -7.51 -24.40
C SER A 100 9.67 -7.55 -24.16
N LYS A 101 10.39 -8.37 -24.97
CA LYS A 101 11.87 -8.33 -25.04
C LYS A 101 12.41 -7.01 -25.61
N ASN A 102 11.56 -6.17 -26.20
CA ASN A 102 11.89 -4.90 -26.86
C ASN A 102 11.47 -3.67 -26.03
N ALA A 103 11.65 -3.73 -24.70
CA ALA A 103 11.36 -2.61 -23.80
C ALA A 103 12.42 -1.49 -23.92
N ARG A 104 12.48 -0.81 -25.08
CA ARG A 104 13.30 0.39 -25.29
C ARG A 104 12.75 1.62 -24.52
N ILE A 105 11.55 1.50 -23.95
CA ILE A 105 10.88 2.55 -23.17
C ILE A 105 10.80 2.07 -21.72
N TYR A 106 11.95 2.02 -21.05
CA TYR A 106 12.02 1.68 -19.63
C TYR A 106 12.60 2.85 -18.83
N PRO A 107 11.86 3.58 -17.98
CA PRO A 107 10.47 3.37 -17.54
C PRO A 107 9.48 4.45 -18.01
N SER A 108 8.20 4.10 -18.14
CA SER A 108 7.13 5.06 -18.48
C SER A 108 6.91 6.06 -17.33
N PRO A 109 6.65 7.36 -17.61
CA PRO A 109 6.38 8.35 -16.57
C PRO A 109 5.12 8.01 -15.76
N ILE A 110 4.19 7.25 -16.33
CA ILE A 110 2.95 6.86 -15.67
C ILE A 110 3.18 5.89 -14.49
N PHE A 111 4.12 4.95 -14.61
CA PHE A 111 4.50 4.05 -13.51
C PHE A 111 5.10 4.82 -12.32
N SER A 112 5.91 5.83 -12.62
CA SER A 112 6.50 6.71 -11.60
C SER A 112 5.42 7.46 -10.81
N LEU A 113 4.44 8.02 -11.50
CA LEU A 113 3.37 8.78 -10.87
C LEU A 113 2.46 7.85 -10.04
N LEU A 114 2.08 6.71 -10.60
CA LEU A 114 1.24 5.71 -9.91
C LEU A 114 1.91 5.16 -8.66
N SER A 115 3.22 4.87 -8.69
CA SER A 115 3.95 4.34 -7.53
C SER A 115 4.08 5.36 -6.39
N VAL A 116 4.32 6.65 -6.69
CA VAL A 116 4.34 7.71 -5.67
C VAL A 116 2.96 7.92 -5.04
N VAL A 117 1.91 7.95 -5.86
CA VAL A 117 0.52 8.09 -5.37
C VAL A 117 0.11 6.89 -4.51
N ALA A 118 0.45 5.66 -4.94
CA ALA A 118 0.20 4.45 -4.16
C ALA A 118 0.95 4.46 -2.82
N ALA A 119 2.23 4.85 -2.82
CA ALA A 119 3.03 4.94 -1.61
C ALA A 119 2.47 6.00 -0.63
N PHE A 120 2.01 7.13 -1.15
CA PHE A 120 1.38 8.18 -0.34
C PHE A 120 0.10 7.69 0.34
N PHE A 121 -0.82 7.06 -0.41
CA PHE A 121 -2.05 6.53 0.17
C PHE A 121 -1.79 5.37 1.15
N SER A 122 -0.82 4.50 0.87
CA SER A 122 -0.43 3.43 1.80
C SER A 122 0.14 4.00 3.10
N LEU A 123 0.99 5.02 3.03
CA LEU A 123 1.55 5.69 4.20
C LEU A 123 0.46 6.37 5.03
N LEU A 124 -0.48 7.04 4.35
CA LEU A 124 -1.62 7.67 5.01
C LEU A 124 -2.50 6.63 5.72
N ALA A 125 -2.81 5.52 5.04
CA ALA A 125 -3.55 4.40 5.62
C ALA A 125 -2.85 3.86 6.87
N PHE A 126 -1.54 3.60 6.78
CA PHE A 126 -0.74 3.10 7.90
C PHE A 126 -0.77 4.04 9.11
N ILE A 127 -0.64 5.36 8.92
CA ILE A 127 -0.67 6.35 10.01
C ILE A 127 -2.01 6.34 10.75
N PHE A 128 -3.12 6.33 10.01
CA PHE A 128 -4.45 6.28 10.63
C PHE A 128 -4.67 4.96 11.37
N MET A 129 -4.21 3.87 10.78
CA MET A 129 -4.36 2.53 11.32
C MET A 129 -3.57 2.38 12.64
N ILE A 130 -2.28 2.76 12.68
CA ILE A 130 -1.50 2.71 13.92
C ILE A 130 -2.08 3.64 15.00
N SER A 131 -2.56 4.82 14.61
CA SER A 131 -3.17 5.78 15.54
C SER A 131 -4.45 5.22 16.18
N LEU A 132 -5.30 4.55 15.41
CA LEU A 132 -6.51 3.90 15.88
C LEU A 132 -6.21 2.80 16.91
N PHE A 133 -5.33 1.86 16.56
CA PHE A 133 -5.06 0.74 17.45
C PHE A 133 -4.17 1.12 18.64
N ALA A 134 -3.32 2.16 18.52
CA ALA A 134 -2.59 2.70 19.66
C ALA A 134 -3.53 3.35 20.68
N VAL A 135 -4.50 4.16 20.22
CA VAL A 135 -5.52 4.74 21.11
C VAL A 135 -6.40 3.67 21.72
N ALA A 136 -6.84 2.68 20.93
CA ALA A 136 -7.64 1.56 21.44
C ALA A 136 -6.87 0.79 22.52
N ARG A 137 -5.61 0.42 22.26
CA ARG A 137 -4.74 -0.29 23.22
C ARG A 137 -4.58 0.47 24.53
N ASN A 138 -4.33 1.78 24.46
CA ASN A 138 -4.20 2.62 25.64
C ASN A 138 -5.50 2.68 26.45
N ARG A 139 -6.67 2.70 25.78
CA ARG A 139 -7.97 2.66 26.45
C ARG A 139 -8.22 1.31 27.12
N PHE A 140 -7.88 0.19 26.47
CA PHE A 140 -7.98 -1.14 27.09
C PHE A 140 -7.08 -1.28 28.31
N HIS A 141 -5.82 -0.82 28.24
CA HIS A 141 -4.92 -0.85 29.39
C HIS A 141 -5.44 0.00 30.56
N ARG A 142 -6.05 1.16 30.26
CA ARG A 142 -6.66 2.02 31.29
C ARG A 142 -7.84 1.35 31.98
N ASP A 143 -8.56 0.50 31.25
CA ASP A 143 -9.71 -0.25 31.76
C ASP A 143 -9.29 -1.57 32.46
N GLY A 144 -7.99 -1.86 32.54
CA GLY A 144 -7.43 -3.03 33.23
C GLY A 144 -7.34 -4.31 32.41
N TYR A 145 -7.55 -4.22 31.09
CA TYR A 145 -7.53 -5.35 30.16
C TYR A 145 -6.17 -5.51 29.48
N GLU A 146 -5.68 -6.74 29.36
CA GLU A 146 -4.47 -7.02 28.59
C GLU A 146 -4.77 -6.88 27.09
N SER A 147 -3.91 -6.13 26.39
CA SER A 147 -4.06 -5.93 24.95
C SER A 147 -2.74 -5.96 24.18
N GLU A 148 -2.71 -6.80 23.16
CA GLU A 148 -1.54 -7.12 22.36
C GLU A 148 -1.77 -6.78 20.90
N PHE A 149 -0.73 -6.28 20.23
CA PHE A 149 -0.78 -6.07 18.79
C PHE A 149 -0.79 -7.40 18.05
N GLY A 150 -1.66 -7.50 17.06
CA GLY A 150 -1.70 -8.64 16.15
C GLY A 150 -0.62 -8.59 15.08
N PRO A 151 -0.66 -9.53 14.12
CA PRO A 151 0.30 -9.57 13.01
C PRO A 151 0.08 -8.46 11.96
N MET A 152 -1.14 -7.96 11.82
CA MET A 152 -1.51 -7.06 10.71
C MET A 152 -0.79 -5.70 10.69
N PRO A 153 -0.54 -5.01 11.84
CA PRO A 153 0.25 -3.77 11.84
C PRO A 153 1.67 -3.97 11.28
N TRP A 154 2.30 -5.11 11.56
CA TRP A 154 3.63 -5.45 11.05
C TRP A 154 3.62 -5.67 9.54
N ILE A 155 2.62 -6.39 9.03
CA ILE A 155 2.45 -6.60 7.58
C ILE A 155 2.21 -5.27 6.88
N SER A 156 1.36 -4.40 7.44
CA SER A 156 1.12 -3.06 6.89
C SER A 156 2.37 -2.19 6.88
N LEU A 157 3.22 -2.30 7.89
CA LEU A 157 4.50 -1.58 7.96
C LEU A 157 5.42 -2.04 6.83
N VAL A 158 5.59 -3.36 6.67
CA VAL A 158 6.44 -3.94 5.61
C VAL A 158 5.91 -3.54 4.23
N ALA A 159 4.60 -3.62 3.99
CA ALA A 159 3.98 -3.19 2.74
C ALA A 159 4.29 -1.73 2.41
N THR A 160 4.16 -0.84 3.40
CA THR A 160 4.42 0.60 3.24
C THR A 160 5.89 0.87 2.91
N ILE A 161 6.82 0.20 3.58
CA ILE A 161 8.26 0.31 3.29
C ILE A 161 8.57 -0.15 1.86
N LEU A 162 8.02 -1.29 1.44
CA LEU A 162 8.21 -1.81 0.09
C LEU A 162 7.70 -0.82 -0.98
N LEU A 163 6.53 -0.21 -0.77
CA LEU A 163 5.98 0.78 -1.69
C LEU A 163 6.82 2.06 -1.74
N ILE A 164 7.38 2.50 -0.61
CA ILE A 164 8.30 3.64 -0.58
C ILE A 164 9.56 3.32 -1.40
N ILE A 165 10.14 2.14 -1.23
CA ILE A 165 11.32 1.72 -2.01
C ILE A 165 10.99 1.71 -3.50
N VAL A 166 9.84 1.16 -3.90
CA VAL A 166 9.39 1.17 -5.29
C VAL A 166 9.19 2.60 -5.81
N ALA A 167 8.57 3.48 -5.03
CA ALA A 167 8.37 4.88 -5.40
C ALA A 167 9.70 5.63 -5.57
N LEU A 168 10.70 5.33 -4.73
CA LEU A 168 12.05 5.89 -4.87
C LEU A 168 12.75 5.38 -6.13
N MET A 169 12.62 4.08 -6.44
CA MET A 169 13.17 3.47 -7.66
C MET A 169 12.52 4.01 -8.94
N GLY A 170 11.20 4.18 -8.93
CA GLY A 170 10.41 4.58 -10.09
C GLY A 170 10.33 6.09 -10.32
N GLY A 171 10.23 6.88 -9.24
CA GLY A 171 9.91 8.30 -9.28
C GLY A 171 10.99 9.25 -8.77
N CYS A 172 11.43 9.14 -7.53
CA CYS A 172 12.46 10.07 -7.02
C CYS A 172 13.81 9.91 -7.74
N GLY A 173 14.16 8.70 -8.17
CA GLY A 173 15.35 8.43 -8.99
C GLY A 173 15.38 9.18 -10.33
N ARG A 174 14.26 9.75 -10.80
CA ARG A 174 14.21 10.60 -12.00
C ARG A 174 14.20 12.09 -11.68
N MET A 175 13.57 12.52 -10.59
CA MET A 175 13.60 13.92 -10.16
C MET A 175 14.99 14.36 -9.72
N PHE A 176 15.80 13.47 -9.12
CA PHE A 176 17.17 13.78 -8.69
C PHE A 176 18.27 13.43 -9.71
N ARG A 177 17.93 12.79 -10.84
CA ARG A 177 18.86 12.60 -11.98
C ARG A 177 18.66 13.73 -12.99
N GLY A 178 19.21 14.90 -12.66
CA GLY A 178 19.14 16.09 -13.51
C GLY A 178 19.53 15.85 -14.97
N ASN A 179 18.82 16.52 -15.88
CA ASN A 179 19.08 16.76 -17.31
C ASN A 179 19.53 15.62 -18.24
N LYS A 180 19.66 14.37 -17.78
CA LYS A 180 19.97 13.20 -18.62
C LYS A 180 18.73 12.32 -18.73
N SER A 181 17.67 12.86 -19.32
CA SER A 181 16.46 12.10 -19.68
C SER A 181 16.76 11.20 -20.88
N PRO A 182 16.64 9.86 -20.78
CA PRO A 182 16.85 8.95 -21.90
C PRO A 182 15.69 8.88 -22.90
N TYR A 183 14.58 9.62 -22.71
CA TYR A 183 13.33 9.38 -23.45
C TYR A 183 12.99 10.40 -24.54
N VAL A 184 13.94 11.23 -24.97
CA VAL A 184 13.73 12.08 -26.15
C VAL A 184 14.82 11.85 -27.18
N THR A 185 14.78 10.67 -27.82
CA THR A 185 15.23 10.54 -29.20
C THR A 185 14.00 10.23 -30.03
N TYR A 186 13.34 11.27 -30.53
CA TYR A 186 12.38 11.11 -31.61
C TYR A 186 13.14 10.56 -32.84
N PRO A 187 12.68 9.48 -33.51
CA PRO A 187 13.08 9.23 -34.88
C PRO A 187 12.18 10.09 -35.78
N GLY A 188 12.67 11.24 -36.24
CA GLY A 188 11.87 12.11 -37.10
C GLY A 188 12.58 13.40 -37.47
N GLY A 189 13.46 13.33 -38.47
CA GLY A 189 14.16 14.50 -39.02
C GLY A 189 15.24 14.14 -40.03
N ALA A 190 14.99 13.20 -40.93
CA ALA A 190 15.73 13.16 -42.18
C ALA A 190 15.31 14.40 -42.99
N GLY A 191 16.19 15.40 -43.08
CA GLY A 191 15.99 16.52 -44.00
C GLY A 191 16.72 17.81 -43.65
N ALA A 192 17.77 18.10 -44.44
CA ALA A 192 18.30 19.44 -44.76
C ALA A 192 19.13 20.14 -43.65
N ARG A 193 20.35 20.65 -43.85
CA ARG A 193 21.11 21.07 -45.05
C ARG A 193 22.62 20.92 -44.77
N THR A 194 23.37 20.42 -45.73
CA THR A 194 24.80 20.70 -45.89
C THR A 194 24.98 22.17 -46.32
N PRO A 195 25.83 22.98 -45.69
CA PRO A 195 26.28 24.22 -46.28
C PRO A 195 27.42 23.89 -47.26
N GLU A 196 27.18 24.11 -48.55
CA GLU A 196 28.23 24.13 -49.56
C GLU A 196 29.19 25.28 -49.27
N HIS A 197 30.48 24.95 -49.32
CA HIS A 197 31.57 25.90 -49.37
C HIS A 197 31.59 26.59 -50.73
N TYR A 198 31.59 27.92 -50.72
CA TYR A 198 32.21 28.75 -51.75
C TYR A 198 32.93 29.91 -51.07
#